data_AF-A0AAR5PLX0-F1
#
_entry.id   AF-A0AAR5PLX0-F1
#
_cell.length_a   1.000
_cell.length_b   1.000
_cell.length_c   1.000
_cell.angle_alpha   90.00
_cell.angle_beta   90.00
_cell.angle_gamma   90.00
#
_symmetry.space_group_name_H-M   'P 1'
#
loop_
_entity.id
_entity.type
_entity.pdbx_description
1 polymer ?
#
loop_
_entity_poly.entity_id
_entity_poly.type
_entity_poly.pdbx_seq_one_letter_code
_entity_poly.pdbx_strand_id
1 'polypeptide(L)'
;MAMNDNLKFAVLIGLIEVGQVSNKEVVNTVLQLLVGGEFDMELNFVIQDAQNIRHMLELLDHCPPNLQAEIWSVFIAILRKSVRNLQACTDVCLIEHVLKRLRYADTVVSDLLIEMLGVLASYSITVKELKLLFGAMKASHAKWPRHSAKLLNVLRQMPQRTGPDVFFSFPGRKGSAIVLPPLAKWPYENGFTFTTWFRLDPINSVNIEREKPYLYCFKTSKGIGYTAHFVGNCLVLTSMKVKGKGFQHCVKYEFQPRKWYMLAIVYIYNRWTKSEIKCFVNGQLASNTEMAWFVSTNDPFDKCYIGATPELDEERI
;
A
#
# COMPACT_ATOMS: atom_id res chain seq x y z
N MET A 1 11.19 17.32 -10.00
CA MET A 1 11.93 16.12 -9.56
C MET A 1 12.27 15.19 -10.71
N ALA A 2 11.30 14.72 -11.51
CA ALA A 2 11.53 13.75 -12.61
C ALA A 2 12.69 14.08 -13.58
N MET A 3 12.89 15.35 -13.96
CA MET A 3 13.95 15.75 -14.88
C MET A 3 15.37 15.54 -14.32
N ASN A 4 15.52 15.56 -12.98
CA ASN A 4 16.81 15.33 -12.31
C ASN A 4 17.14 13.84 -12.27
N ASP A 5 16.16 12.98 -12.02
CA ASP A 5 16.42 11.55 -11.87
C ASP A 5 16.72 10.88 -13.22
N ASN A 6 16.08 11.30 -14.32
CA ASN A 6 16.45 10.87 -15.67
C ASN A 6 17.94 11.14 -15.97
N LEU A 7 18.43 12.34 -15.63
CA LEU A 7 19.84 12.69 -15.81
C LEU A 7 20.75 11.79 -14.97
N LYS A 8 20.38 11.50 -13.72
CA LYS A 8 21.16 10.60 -12.84
C LYS A 8 21.25 9.18 -13.40
N PHE A 9 20.15 8.64 -13.93
CA PHE A 9 20.17 7.34 -14.60
C PHE A 9 21.05 7.35 -15.85
N ALA A 10 20.95 8.39 -16.69
CA ALA A 10 21.77 8.53 -17.88
C ALA A 10 23.27 8.62 -17.56
N VAL A 11 23.65 9.37 -16.52
CA VAL A 11 25.04 9.44 -16.04
C VAL A 11 25.52 8.07 -15.56
N LEU A 12 24.69 7.34 -14.81
CA LEU A 12 25.05 6.01 -14.32
C LEU A 12 25.23 5.00 -15.47
N ILE A 13 24.39 5.05 -16.50
CA ILE A 13 24.57 4.26 -17.74
C ILE A 13 25.94 4.55 -18.36
N GLY A 14 26.28 5.84 -18.54
CA GLY A 14 27.57 6.23 -19.09
C GLY A 14 28.75 5.66 -18.29
N LEU A 15 28.68 5.70 -16.95
CA LEU A 15 29.71 5.14 -16.06
C LEU A 15 29.84 3.62 -16.18
N ILE A 16 28.72 2.91 -16.37
CA ILE A 16 28.71 1.45 -16.60
C ILE A 16 29.42 1.13 -17.91
N GLU A 17 29.10 1.84 -18.98
CA GLU A 17 29.67 1.61 -20.32
C GLU A 17 31.18 1.85 -20.38
N VAL A 18 31.68 2.83 -19.62
CA VAL A 18 33.14 3.09 -19.52
C VAL A 18 33.84 2.28 -18.42
N GLY A 19 33.12 1.42 -17.70
CA GLY A 19 33.68 0.56 -16.64
C GLY A 19 34.22 1.31 -15.42
N GLN A 20 33.72 2.52 -15.15
CA GLN A 20 34.19 3.38 -14.06
C GLN A 20 33.40 3.22 -12.75
N VAL A 21 32.44 2.30 -12.72
CA VAL A 21 31.60 2.03 -11.55
C VAL A 21 31.57 0.53 -11.25
N SER A 22 31.65 0.17 -9.98
CA SER A 22 31.53 -1.22 -9.57
C SER A 22 30.08 -1.69 -9.57
N ASN A 23 29.86 -3.00 -9.76
CA ASN A 23 28.51 -3.59 -9.68
C ASN A 23 27.77 -3.20 -8.39
N LYS A 24 28.46 -3.24 -7.25
CA LYS A 24 27.90 -2.89 -5.94
C LYS A 24 27.41 -1.43 -5.90
N GLU A 25 28.17 -0.51 -6.47
CA GLU A 25 27.78 0.90 -6.57
C GLU A 25 26.57 1.06 -7.49
N VAL A 26 26.53 0.37 -8.63
CA VAL A 26 25.35 0.40 -9.52
C VAL A 26 24.10 -0.06 -8.80
N VAL A 27 24.14 -1.21 -8.13
CA VAL A 27 22.98 -1.74 -7.38
C VAL A 27 22.51 -0.74 -6.34
N ASN A 28 23.43 -0.22 -5.52
CA ASN A 28 23.09 0.75 -4.50
C ASN A 28 22.48 2.02 -5.09
N THR A 29 23.08 2.59 -6.13
CA THR A 29 22.59 3.83 -6.74
C THR A 29 21.24 3.64 -7.41
N VAL A 30 21.02 2.53 -8.14
CA VAL A 30 19.72 2.22 -8.76
C VAL A 30 18.63 2.12 -7.70
N LEU A 31 18.88 1.40 -6.61
CA LEU A 31 17.91 1.25 -5.52
C LEU A 31 17.62 2.60 -4.85
N GLN A 32 18.64 3.41 -4.61
CA GLN A 32 18.47 4.75 -4.06
C GLN A 32 17.65 5.68 -4.96
N LEU A 33 17.86 5.62 -6.27
CA LEU A 33 17.08 6.39 -7.25
C LEU A 33 15.62 5.94 -7.30
N LEU A 34 15.34 4.64 -7.14
CA LEU A 34 13.96 4.13 -7.10
C LEU A 34 13.21 4.64 -5.87
N VAL A 35 13.86 4.65 -4.69
CA VAL A 35 13.22 4.99 -3.41
C VAL A 35 13.41 6.44 -2.98
N GLY A 36 14.17 7.24 -3.75
CA GLY A 36 14.41 8.66 -3.49
C GLY A 36 15.25 8.95 -2.24
N GLY A 37 16.18 8.07 -1.87
CA GLY A 37 17.01 8.18 -0.67
C GLY A 37 17.82 6.92 -0.40
N GLU A 38 18.44 6.79 0.77
CA GLU A 38 19.17 5.58 1.16
C GLU A 38 18.22 4.36 1.15
N PHE A 39 18.57 3.33 0.39
CA PHE A 39 17.78 2.11 0.31
C PHE A 39 17.93 1.29 1.59
N ASP A 40 16.79 0.91 2.17
CA ASP A 40 16.74 -0.01 3.30
C ASP A 40 15.51 -0.91 3.14
N MET A 41 15.72 -2.22 3.23
CA MET A 41 14.67 -3.22 3.00
C MET A 41 13.52 -3.10 4.00
N GLU A 42 13.73 -2.53 5.19
CA GLU A 42 12.75 -2.33 6.25
C GLU A 42 12.24 -0.90 6.34
N LEU A 43 13.09 0.10 6.09
CA LEU A 43 12.81 1.51 6.36
C LEU A 43 12.50 2.32 5.10
N ASN A 44 13.12 2.02 3.96
CA ASN A 44 13.01 2.81 2.73
C ASN A 44 13.16 1.94 1.47
N PHE A 45 12.07 1.23 1.14
CA PHE A 45 11.98 0.34 -0.03
C PHE A 45 10.80 0.70 -0.95
N VAL A 46 10.07 1.78 -0.65
CA VAL A 46 8.88 2.19 -1.42
C VAL A 46 9.31 3.06 -2.60
N ILE A 47 8.89 2.68 -3.81
CA ILE A 47 9.21 3.41 -5.04
C ILE A 47 8.50 4.77 -5.01
N GLN A 48 9.26 5.85 -5.15
CA GLN A 48 8.74 7.23 -5.04
C GLN A 48 8.09 7.71 -6.35
N ASP A 49 8.76 7.43 -7.48
CA ASP A 49 8.28 7.74 -8.82
C ASP A 49 8.29 6.47 -9.67
N ALA A 50 7.11 6.10 -10.18
CA ALA A 50 6.95 4.94 -11.04
C ALA A 50 7.79 5.04 -12.32
N GLN A 51 8.07 6.25 -12.84
CA GLN A 51 8.91 6.43 -14.02
C GLN A 51 10.35 5.95 -13.81
N ASN A 52 10.87 5.98 -12.57
CA ASN A 52 12.21 5.48 -12.28
C ASN A 52 12.35 3.96 -12.55
N ILE A 53 11.24 3.21 -12.60
CA ILE A 53 11.23 1.81 -13.05
C ILE A 53 11.60 1.72 -14.54
N ARG A 54 11.13 2.65 -15.38
CA ARG A 54 11.48 2.67 -16.81
C ARG A 54 12.95 3.01 -17.02
N HIS A 55 13.47 3.96 -16.26
CA HIS A 55 14.90 4.30 -16.30
C HIS A 55 15.77 3.15 -15.79
N MET A 56 15.34 2.43 -14.75
CA MET A 56 16.00 1.20 -14.31
C MET A 56 16.01 0.13 -15.43
N LEU A 57 14.90 -0.05 -16.14
CA LEU A 57 14.81 -1.00 -17.26
C LEU A 57 15.78 -0.66 -18.40
N GLU A 58 15.91 0.61 -18.73
CA GLU A 58 16.88 1.10 -19.72
C GLU A 58 18.30 0.81 -19.25
N LEU A 59 18.63 1.18 -18.01
CA LEU A 59 19.95 0.91 -17.43
C LEU A 59 20.31 -0.58 -17.44
N LEU A 60 19.36 -1.46 -17.13
CA LEU A 60 19.56 -2.91 -17.14
C LEU A 60 19.96 -3.46 -18.51
N ASP A 61 19.54 -2.79 -19.61
CA ASP A 61 19.92 -3.20 -20.97
C ASP A 61 21.44 -2.98 -21.23
N HIS A 62 22.12 -2.17 -20.42
CA HIS A 62 23.58 -1.94 -20.46
C HIS A 62 24.38 -2.77 -19.44
N CYS A 63 23.70 -3.56 -18.60
CA CYS A 63 24.33 -4.33 -17.53
C CYS A 63 24.67 -5.77 -17.97
N PRO A 64 25.77 -6.35 -17.48
CA PRO A 64 26.03 -7.78 -17.66
C PRO A 64 25.00 -8.64 -16.88
N PRO A 65 24.76 -9.91 -17.30
CA PRO A 65 23.69 -10.75 -16.73
C PRO A 65 23.75 -10.94 -15.20
N ASN A 66 24.95 -10.98 -14.61
CA ASN A 66 25.14 -11.09 -13.17
C ASN A 66 24.63 -9.84 -12.42
N LEU A 67 24.92 -8.64 -12.92
CA LEU A 67 24.44 -7.39 -12.35
C LEU A 67 22.93 -7.24 -12.53
N GLN A 68 22.40 -7.61 -13.70
CA GLN A 68 20.95 -7.64 -13.91
C GLN A 68 20.26 -8.57 -12.90
N ALA A 69 20.82 -9.76 -12.66
CA ALA A 69 20.26 -10.72 -11.71
C ALA A 69 20.23 -10.19 -10.27
N GLU A 70 21.27 -9.46 -9.84
CA GLU A 70 21.33 -8.85 -8.51
C GLU A 70 20.25 -7.78 -8.34
N ILE A 71 20.14 -6.85 -9.29
CA ILE A 71 19.11 -5.80 -9.28
C ILE A 71 17.71 -6.41 -9.29
N TRP A 72 17.47 -7.39 -10.17
CA TRP A 72 16.16 -8.04 -10.25
C TRP A 72 15.77 -8.79 -8.99
N SER A 73 16.72 -9.45 -8.33
CA SER A 73 16.47 -10.19 -7.10
C SER A 73 16.00 -9.24 -5.98
N VAL A 74 16.68 -8.10 -5.80
CA VAL A 74 16.27 -7.09 -4.82
C VAL A 74 14.94 -6.45 -5.21
N PHE A 75 14.75 -6.14 -6.50
CA PHE A 75 13.50 -5.58 -6.99
C PHE A 75 12.30 -6.51 -6.72
N ILE A 76 12.42 -7.81 -7.00
CA ILE A 76 11.37 -8.81 -6.71
C ILE A 76 11.07 -8.85 -5.21
N ALA A 77 12.09 -8.80 -4.35
CA ALA A 77 11.90 -8.81 -2.89
C ALA A 77 11.05 -7.60 -2.42
N ILE A 78 11.34 -6.40 -2.92
CA ILE A 78 10.55 -5.20 -2.56
C ILE A 78 9.14 -5.20 -3.17
N LEU A 79 8.94 -5.83 -4.34
CA LEU A 79 7.61 -6.00 -4.93
C LEU A 79 6.74 -6.93 -4.08
N ARG A 80 7.27 -8.08 -3.63
CA ARG A 80 6.55 -9.01 -2.75
C ARG A 80 6.16 -8.36 -1.42
N LYS A 81 6.97 -7.40 -0.95
CA LYS A 81 6.76 -6.71 0.32
C LYS A 81 5.74 -5.56 0.27
N SER A 82 5.51 -4.98 -0.91
CA SER A 82 4.83 -3.69 -1.06
C SER A 82 3.77 -3.65 -2.16
N VAL A 83 2.49 -3.49 -1.75
CA VAL A 83 1.40 -3.24 -2.72
C VAL A 83 1.59 -1.92 -3.45
N ARG A 84 2.18 -0.90 -2.79
CA ARG A 84 2.49 0.39 -3.44
C ARG A 84 3.50 0.21 -4.58
N ASN A 85 4.51 -0.64 -4.40
CA ASN A 85 5.48 -0.91 -5.46
C ASN A 85 4.84 -1.70 -6.61
N LEU A 86 3.98 -2.68 -6.30
CA LEU A 86 3.22 -3.41 -7.32
C LEU A 86 2.30 -2.48 -8.12
N GLN A 87 1.66 -1.51 -7.47
CA GLN A 87 0.88 -0.47 -8.14
C GLN A 87 1.77 0.39 -9.04
N ALA A 88 2.93 0.85 -8.56
CA ALA A 88 3.88 1.62 -9.38
C ALA A 88 4.32 0.84 -10.64
N CYS A 89 4.55 -0.46 -10.53
CA CYS A 89 4.82 -1.32 -11.70
C CYS A 89 3.64 -1.40 -12.68
N THR A 90 2.40 -1.40 -12.17
CA THR A 90 1.18 -1.38 -12.99
C THR A 90 1.06 -0.07 -13.75
N ASP A 91 1.33 1.06 -13.09
CA ASP A 91 1.26 2.41 -13.69
C ASP A 91 2.22 2.58 -14.89
N VAL A 92 3.32 1.82 -14.92
CA VAL A 92 4.26 1.81 -16.04
C VAL A 92 4.09 0.63 -17.00
N CYS A 93 3.08 -0.22 -16.81
CA CYS A 93 2.83 -1.43 -17.61
C CYS A 93 4.05 -2.38 -17.63
N LEU A 94 4.65 -2.63 -16.46
CA LEU A 94 5.90 -3.39 -16.35
C LEU A 94 5.81 -4.80 -16.98
N ILE A 95 4.64 -5.45 -16.92
CA ILE A 95 4.43 -6.77 -17.54
C ILE A 95 4.73 -6.72 -19.04
N GLU A 96 4.29 -5.68 -19.75
CA GLU A 96 4.55 -5.52 -21.19
C GLU A 96 6.04 -5.38 -21.48
N HIS A 97 6.74 -4.59 -20.67
CA HIS A 97 8.18 -4.35 -20.82
C HIS A 97 9.01 -5.61 -20.52
N VAL A 98 8.63 -6.36 -19.50
CA VAL A 98 9.30 -7.61 -19.12
C VAL A 98 9.09 -8.70 -20.19
N LEU A 99 7.86 -8.87 -20.68
CA LEU A 99 7.58 -9.86 -21.74
C LEU A 99 8.35 -9.59 -23.03
N LYS A 100 8.61 -8.32 -23.38
CA LYS A 100 9.45 -7.96 -24.53
C LYS A 100 10.91 -8.37 -24.32
N ARG A 101 11.46 -8.13 -23.12
CA ARG A 101 12.86 -8.46 -22.78
C ARG A 101 13.11 -9.95 -22.58
N LEU A 102 12.11 -10.69 -22.11
CA LEU A 102 12.21 -12.12 -21.81
C LEU A 102 12.75 -12.96 -22.99
N ARG A 103 12.47 -12.54 -24.23
CA ARG A 103 12.91 -13.25 -25.46
C ARG A 103 14.41 -13.27 -25.65
N TYR A 104 15.12 -12.27 -25.13
CA TYR A 104 16.54 -12.04 -25.36
C TYR A 104 17.37 -12.22 -24.07
N ALA A 105 16.70 -12.42 -22.94
CA ALA A 105 17.36 -12.56 -21.64
C ALA A 105 18.20 -13.84 -21.56
N ASP A 106 19.34 -13.73 -20.87
CA ASP A 106 20.10 -14.91 -20.44
C ASP A 106 19.23 -15.82 -19.55
N THR A 107 19.60 -17.10 -19.45
CA THR A 107 18.89 -18.11 -18.67
C THR A 107 18.60 -17.67 -17.24
N VAL A 108 19.59 -17.13 -16.52
CA VAL A 108 19.42 -16.72 -15.11
C VAL A 108 18.46 -15.53 -15.02
N VAL A 109 18.67 -14.52 -15.85
CA VAL A 109 17.81 -13.33 -15.90
C VAL A 109 16.38 -13.71 -16.29
N SER A 110 16.21 -14.62 -17.25
CA SER A 110 14.90 -15.07 -17.72
C SER A 110 14.07 -15.71 -16.60
N ASP A 111 14.71 -16.42 -15.68
CA ASP A 111 14.03 -17.07 -14.55
C ASP A 111 13.54 -16.04 -13.53
N LEU A 112 14.35 -15.01 -13.25
CA LEU A 112 13.95 -13.88 -12.41
C LEU A 112 12.82 -13.06 -13.05
N LEU A 113 12.90 -12.80 -14.36
CA LEU A 113 11.83 -12.12 -15.09
C LEU A 113 10.51 -12.90 -15.02
N ILE A 114 10.55 -14.23 -15.16
CA ILE A 114 9.36 -15.07 -15.06
C ILE A 114 8.80 -15.09 -13.63
N GLU A 115 9.66 -15.15 -12.61
CA GLU A 115 9.25 -15.05 -11.22
C GLU A 115 8.52 -13.71 -10.96
N MET A 116 9.11 -12.60 -11.42
CA MET A 116 8.53 -11.27 -11.30
C MET A 116 7.18 -11.17 -12.03
N LEU A 117 7.06 -11.75 -13.22
CA LEU A 117 5.78 -11.81 -13.93
C LEU A 117 4.70 -12.51 -13.10
N GLY A 118 5.06 -13.57 -12.36
CA GLY A 118 4.17 -14.23 -11.40
C GLY A 118 3.71 -13.31 -10.27
N VAL A 119 4.65 -12.58 -9.67
CA VAL A 119 4.36 -11.57 -8.63
C VAL A 119 3.43 -10.47 -9.17
N LEU A 120 3.74 -9.90 -10.32
CA LEU A 120 2.94 -8.82 -10.93
C LEU A 120 1.54 -9.32 -11.32
N ALA A 121 1.45 -10.47 -11.99
CA ALA A 121 0.18 -11.01 -12.47
C ALA A 121 -0.76 -11.44 -11.35
N SER A 122 -0.23 -11.91 -10.22
CA SER A 122 -1.05 -12.18 -9.02
C SER A 122 -1.59 -10.90 -8.38
N TYR A 123 -0.87 -9.77 -8.54
CA TYR A 123 -1.35 -8.47 -8.09
C TYR A 123 -2.38 -7.86 -9.03
N SER A 124 -2.06 -7.69 -10.32
CA SER A 124 -2.92 -7.09 -11.33
C SER A 124 -2.46 -7.46 -12.73
N ILE A 125 -3.41 -7.74 -13.62
CA ILE A 125 -3.13 -7.95 -15.04
C ILE A 125 -4.31 -7.46 -15.88
N THR A 126 -4.01 -6.68 -16.91
CA THR A 126 -5.00 -6.20 -17.87
C THR A 126 -5.27 -7.25 -18.96
N VAL A 127 -6.38 -7.11 -19.68
CA VAL A 127 -6.69 -7.95 -20.85
C VAL A 127 -5.58 -7.87 -21.91
N LYS A 128 -4.95 -6.71 -22.08
CA LYS A 128 -3.85 -6.48 -23.02
C LYS A 128 -2.60 -7.28 -22.60
N GLU A 129 -2.19 -7.16 -21.35
CA GLU A 129 -1.04 -7.89 -20.80
C GLU A 129 -1.27 -9.40 -20.81
N LEU A 130 -2.49 -9.85 -20.49
CA LEU A 130 -2.86 -11.26 -20.57
C LEU A 130 -2.72 -11.81 -22.00
N LYS A 131 -3.19 -11.06 -23.01
CA LYS A 131 -2.99 -11.42 -24.43
C LYS A 131 -1.51 -11.48 -24.81
N LEU A 132 -0.69 -10.56 -24.31
CA LEU A 132 0.76 -10.59 -24.53
C LEU A 132 1.42 -11.81 -23.88
N LEU A 133 1.00 -12.17 -22.67
CA LEU A 133 1.49 -13.37 -21.97
C LEU A 133 1.15 -14.64 -22.76
N PHE A 134 -0.10 -14.81 -23.20
CA PHE A 134 -0.47 -15.92 -24.08
C PHE A 134 0.29 -15.89 -25.41
N GLY A 135 0.50 -14.70 -25.99
CA GLY A 135 1.29 -14.51 -27.20
C GLY A 135 2.75 -14.95 -27.03
N ALA A 136 3.34 -14.78 -25.85
CA ALA A 136 4.69 -15.24 -25.54
C ALA A 136 4.83 -16.76 -25.44
N MET A 137 3.72 -17.48 -25.27
CA MET A 137 3.64 -18.94 -25.24
C MET A 137 3.12 -19.54 -26.55
N LYS A 138 2.65 -18.72 -27.50
CA LYS A 138 2.03 -19.21 -28.73
C LYS A 138 3.03 -20.03 -29.55
N ALA A 139 2.70 -21.29 -29.80
CA ALA A 139 3.50 -22.16 -30.63
C ALA A 139 3.60 -21.63 -32.07
N SER A 140 4.79 -21.72 -32.65
CA SER A 140 5.08 -21.41 -34.05
C SER A 140 5.74 -22.63 -34.69
N HIS A 141 5.33 -23.00 -35.90
CA HIS A 141 5.85 -24.19 -36.60
C HIS A 141 5.85 -25.46 -35.71
N ALA A 142 4.73 -25.69 -35.00
CA ALA A 142 4.54 -26.80 -34.06
C ALA A 142 5.55 -26.87 -32.89
N LYS A 143 6.30 -25.78 -32.62
CA LYS A 143 7.23 -25.69 -31.49
C LYS A 143 6.82 -24.59 -30.53
N TRP A 144 6.81 -24.91 -29.25
CA TRP A 144 6.59 -23.95 -28.18
C TRP A 144 7.84 -23.09 -27.94
N PRO A 145 7.69 -21.78 -27.69
CA PRO A 145 8.81 -20.94 -27.27
C PRO A 145 9.51 -21.47 -26.00
N ARG A 146 10.82 -21.18 -25.88
CA ARG A 146 11.73 -21.67 -24.82
C ARG A 146 11.14 -21.62 -23.39
N HIS A 147 10.44 -20.55 -23.05
CA HIS A 147 9.96 -20.30 -21.68
C HIS A 147 8.51 -20.70 -21.44
N SER A 148 7.84 -21.33 -22.42
CA SER A 148 6.39 -21.56 -22.35
C SER A 148 5.95 -22.35 -21.13
N ALA A 149 6.65 -23.45 -20.80
CA ALA A 149 6.35 -24.25 -19.62
C ALA A 149 6.48 -23.45 -18.30
N LYS A 150 7.47 -22.55 -18.21
CA LYS A 150 7.65 -21.70 -17.04
C LYS A 150 6.59 -20.60 -16.97
N LEU A 151 6.18 -20.03 -18.11
CA LEU A 151 5.10 -19.05 -18.19
C LEU A 151 3.71 -19.63 -17.85
N LEU A 152 3.48 -20.94 -18.02
CA LEU A 152 2.29 -21.60 -17.49
C LEU A 152 2.21 -21.52 -15.95
N ASN A 153 3.36 -21.50 -15.26
CA ASN A 153 3.36 -21.32 -13.80
C ASN A 153 2.90 -19.91 -13.39
N VAL A 154 3.15 -18.89 -14.22
CA VAL A 154 2.62 -17.52 -14.00
C VAL A 154 1.10 -17.54 -14.05
N LEU A 155 0.49 -18.23 -15.02
CA LEU A 155 -0.96 -18.41 -15.09
C LEU A 155 -1.53 -19.12 -13.86
N ARG A 156 -0.81 -20.11 -13.33
CA ARG A 156 -1.23 -20.82 -12.12
C ARG A 156 -1.18 -19.95 -10.87
N GLN A 157 -0.27 -18.98 -10.81
CA GLN A 157 -0.13 -18.04 -9.69
C GLN A 157 -1.15 -16.88 -9.76
N MET A 158 -1.54 -16.47 -10.96
CA MET A 158 -2.49 -15.37 -11.19
C MET A 158 -3.79 -15.43 -10.38
N PRO A 159 -4.49 -16.58 -10.23
CA PRO A 159 -5.70 -16.67 -9.40
C PRO A 159 -5.42 -16.69 -7.89
N GLN A 160 -4.18 -16.85 -7.45
CA GLN A 160 -3.79 -16.93 -6.04
C GLN A 160 -3.66 -15.53 -5.41
N ARG A 161 -4.71 -14.71 -5.56
CA ARG A 161 -4.73 -13.34 -5.04
C ARG A 161 -5.12 -13.36 -3.55
N THR A 162 -4.53 -12.47 -2.78
CA THR A 162 -4.82 -12.33 -1.34
C THR A 162 -5.42 -10.96 -1.05
N GLY A 163 -6.63 -10.94 -0.49
CA GLY A 163 -7.35 -9.71 -0.16
C GLY A 163 -8.48 -9.37 -1.14
N PRO A 164 -9.06 -8.16 -1.04
CA PRO A 164 -10.18 -7.73 -1.86
C PRO A 164 -9.76 -7.42 -3.31
N ASP A 165 -10.69 -7.63 -4.25
CA ASP A 165 -10.47 -7.32 -5.67
C ASP A 165 -10.30 -5.82 -5.94
N VAL A 166 -11.00 -4.98 -5.16
CA VAL A 166 -10.98 -3.53 -5.26
C VAL A 166 -10.97 -2.93 -3.86
N PHE A 167 -10.14 -1.91 -3.65
CA PHE A 167 -10.05 -1.19 -2.38
C PHE A 167 -9.63 0.27 -2.60
N PHE A 168 -9.93 1.12 -1.63
CA PHE A 168 -9.39 2.47 -1.56
C PHE A 168 -7.99 2.42 -0.91
N SER A 169 -7.00 3.00 -1.59
CA SER A 169 -5.64 3.14 -1.06
C SER A 169 -5.42 4.56 -0.57
N PHE A 170 -5.02 4.72 0.69
CA PHE A 170 -4.71 6.02 1.28
C PHE A 170 -3.19 6.13 1.49
N PRO A 171 -2.42 6.70 0.54
CA PRO A 171 -0.95 6.74 0.62
C PRO A 171 -0.38 7.65 1.73
N GLY A 172 -1.23 8.34 2.51
CA GLY A 172 -0.82 9.31 3.52
C GLY A 172 -0.51 10.71 2.96
N ARG A 173 -0.78 10.95 1.67
CA ARG A 173 -0.60 12.26 1.03
C ARG A 173 -1.74 13.21 1.38
N LYS A 174 -1.48 14.52 1.35
CA LYS A 174 -2.50 15.56 1.55
C LYS A 174 -3.70 15.35 0.62
N GLY A 175 -4.90 15.38 1.18
CA GLY A 175 -6.15 15.17 0.45
C GLY A 175 -6.54 13.71 0.19
N SER A 176 -5.72 12.75 0.61
CA SER A 176 -6.02 11.32 0.49
C SER A 176 -7.03 10.86 1.54
N ALA A 177 -8.33 11.04 1.27
CA ALA A 177 -9.41 10.63 2.16
C ALA A 177 -10.71 10.40 1.37
N ILE A 178 -11.65 9.67 1.97
CA ILE A 178 -13.06 9.75 1.56
C ILE A 178 -13.71 10.80 2.46
N VAL A 179 -14.20 11.88 1.86
CA VAL A 179 -14.92 12.94 2.56
C VAL A 179 -16.42 12.65 2.46
N LEU A 180 -17.10 12.60 3.59
CA LEU A 180 -18.54 12.36 3.64
C LEU A 180 -19.28 13.71 3.62
N PRO A 181 -20.46 13.80 2.98
CA PRO A 181 -21.33 14.96 3.09
C PRO A 181 -21.69 15.25 4.55
N PRO A 182 -21.95 16.52 4.91
CA PRO A 182 -22.38 16.86 6.26
C PRO A 182 -23.65 16.12 6.66
N LEU A 183 -23.64 15.55 7.87
CA LEU A 183 -24.79 14.86 8.43
C LEU A 183 -25.53 15.81 9.37
N ALA A 184 -26.77 16.16 9.02
CA ALA A 184 -27.58 17.10 9.78
C ALA A 184 -27.90 16.61 11.20
N LYS A 185 -28.01 15.29 11.39
CA LYS A 185 -28.25 14.63 12.68
C LYS A 185 -27.41 13.37 12.77
N TRP A 186 -26.99 13.02 13.99
CA TRP A 186 -26.30 11.77 14.31
C TRP A 186 -27.20 10.86 15.13
N PRO A 187 -27.17 9.53 14.96
CA PRO A 187 -28.04 8.59 15.70
C PRO A 187 -27.60 8.38 17.16
N TYR A 188 -27.57 9.44 17.97
CA TYR A 188 -27.09 9.37 19.36
C TYR A 188 -28.02 8.58 20.31
N GLU A 189 -29.32 8.41 19.99
CA GLU A 189 -30.29 7.67 20.82
C GLU A 189 -30.46 6.20 20.44
N ASN A 190 -29.89 5.76 19.32
CA ASN A 190 -29.95 4.37 18.87
C ASN A 190 -28.57 3.70 18.80
N GLY A 191 -27.50 4.49 18.94
CA GLY A 191 -26.15 4.03 18.65
C GLY A 191 -25.88 3.91 17.14
N PHE A 192 -24.69 3.44 16.80
CA PHE A 192 -24.30 3.18 15.41
C PHE A 192 -23.18 2.16 15.33
N THR A 193 -23.01 1.58 14.15
CA THR A 193 -21.90 0.66 13.86
C THR A 193 -21.09 1.19 12.69
N PHE A 194 -19.77 1.24 12.86
CA PHE A 194 -18.84 1.39 11.75
C PHE A 194 -18.26 0.02 11.42
N THR A 195 -18.38 -0.41 10.17
CA THR A 195 -17.82 -1.68 9.71
C THR A 195 -16.98 -1.47 8.45
N THR A 196 -15.81 -2.10 8.40
CA THR A 196 -14.93 -2.01 7.24
C THR A 196 -13.95 -3.18 7.21
N TRP A 197 -13.50 -3.54 6.01
CA TRP A 197 -12.24 -4.25 5.83
C TRP A 197 -11.12 -3.22 5.76
N PHE A 198 -10.05 -3.44 6.51
CA PHE A 198 -8.88 -2.57 6.43
C PHE A 198 -7.58 -3.37 6.44
N ARG A 199 -6.54 -2.73 5.91
CA ARG A 199 -5.16 -3.20 5.97
C ARG A 199 -4.27 -1.99 6.26
N LEU A 200 -3.52 -2.07 7.34
CA LEU A 200 -2.46 -1.09 7.59
C LEU A 200 -1.30 -1.37 6.65
N ASP A 201 -0.84 -0.37 5.93
CA ASP A 201 0.33 -0.50 5.05
C ASP A 201 1.32 0.65 5.31
N PRO A 202 1.98 0.63 6.48
CA PRO A 202 2.93 1.66 6.87
C PRO A 202 4.20 1.58 6.02
N ILE A 203 4.76 2.75 5.69
CA ILE A 203 6.00 2.87 4.91
C ILE A 203 7.16 2.26 5.70
N ASN A 204 7.25 2.57 7.00
CA ASN A 204 8.13 1.94 7.97
C ASN A 204 7.46 1.89 9.36
N SER A 205 8.01 1.09 10.28
CA SER A 205 7.48 0.92 11.64
C SER A 205 7.53 2.20 12.47
N VAL A 206 8.57 3.02 12.29
CA VAL A 206 8.79 4.27 13.02
C VAL A 206 7.74 5.34 12.67
N ASN A 207 7.26 5.36 11.44
CA ASN A 207 6.32 6.37 10.96
C ASN A 207 4.91 6.20 11.53
N ILE A 208 4.48 5.01 11.95
CA ILE A 208 3.11 4.79 12.41
C ILE A 208 2.79 5.64 13.64
N GLU A 209 3.74 5.73 14.57
CA GLU A 209 3.60 6.52 15.79
C GLU A 209 3.51 8.03 15.49
N ARG A 210 4.24 8.48 14.47
CA ARG A 210 4.22 9.89 14.02
C ARG A 210 2.98 10.22 13.20
N GLU A 211 2.58 9.34 12.28
CA GLU A 211 1.52 9.59 11.30
C GLU A 211 0.11 9.43 11.90
N LYS A 212 -0.06 8.68 13.00
CA LYS A 212 -1.36 8.44 13.67
C LYS A 212 -2.50 8.19 12.66
N PRO A 213 -2.44 7.12 11.84
CA PRO A 213 -3.37 6.95 10.74
C PRO A 213 -4.79 6.75 11.24
N TYR A 214 -5.75 7.43 10.61
CA TYR A 214 -7.17 7.40 11.00
C TYR A 214 -7.95 6.42 10.13
N LEU A 215 -8.75 5.55 10.76
CA LEU A 215 -9.80 4.80 10.05
C LEU A 215 -10.96 5.74 9.72
N TYR A 216 -11.42 6.49 10.70
CA TYR A 216 -12.45 7.50 10.51
C TYR A 216 -12.32 8.66 11.49
N CYS A 217 -12.88 9.79 11.09
CA CYS A 217 -13.11 10.97 11.89
C CYS A 217 -14.52 11.48 11.59
N PHE A 218 -15.43 11.41 12.55
CA PHE A 218 -16.80 11.91 12.43
C PHE A 218 -17.03 12.96 13.50
N LYS A 219 -16.83 14.22 13.15
CA LYS A 219 -16.91 15.34 14.09
C LYS A 219 -17.79 16.47 13.55
N THR A 220 -18.23 17.31 14.48
CA THR A 220 -18.69 18.66 14.19
C THR A 220 -17.48 19.61 14.09
N SER A 221 -17.69 20.80 13.53
CA SER A 221 -16.72 21.90 13.50
C SER A 221 -16.20 22.32 14.87
N LYS A 222 -16.93 22.02 15.96
CA LYS A 222 -16.50 22.27 17.34
C LYS A 222 -15.65 21.14 17.94
N GLY A 223 -15.39 20.07 17.18
CA GLY A 223 -14.56 18.93 17.59
C GLY A 223 -15.29 17.88 18.44
N ILE A 224 -16.61 17.97 18.54
CA ILE A 224 -17.48 16.99 19.21
C ILE A 224 -17.74 15.84 18.23
N GLY A 225 -17.65 14.58 18.69
CA GLY A 225 -17.88 13.43 17.81
C GLY A 225 -17.01 12.22 18.14
N TYR A 226 -16.67 11.44 17.11
CA TYR A 226 -16.01 10.15 17.23
C TYR A 226 -14.80 10.05 16.30
N THR A 227 -13.74 9.38 16.74
CA THR A 227 -12.62 9.01 15.87
C THR A 227 -12.12 7.62 16.19
N ALA A 228 -11.59 6.94 15.19
CA ALA A 228 -10.78 5.74 15.36
C ALA A 228 -9.45 5.95 14.64
N HIS A 229 -8.35 5.88 15.38
CA HIS A 229 -6.99 6.07 14.84
C HIS A 229 -6.03 5.07 15.46
N PHE A 230 -4.91 4.83 14.78
CA PHE A 230 -3.87 3.95 15.30
C PHE A 230 -2.80 4.71 16.05
N VAL A 231 -2.32 4.09 17.12
CA VAL A 231 -1.09 4.45 17.83
C VAL A 231 -0.24 3.19 17.87
N GLY A 232 0.85 3.18 17.09
CA GLY A 232 1.54 1.94 16.75
C GLY A 232 0.57 0.94 16.10
N ASN A 233 0.58 -0.30 16.57
CA ASN A 233 -0.28 -1.37 16.07
C ASN A 233 -1.66 -1.45 16.74
N CYS A 234 -1.98 -0.54 17.66
CA CYS A 234 -3.21 -0.57 18.45
C CYS A 234 -4.23 0.46 17.94
N LEU A 235 -5.49 0.05 17.86
CA LEU A 235 -6.58 0.94 17.50
C LEU A 235 -7.10 1.69 18.73
N VAL A 236 -7.16 3.01 18.65
CA VAL A 236 -7.69 3.89 19.69
C VAL A 236 -9.01 4.48 19.24
N LEU A 237 -10.06 4.22 20.01
CA LEU A 237 -11.39 4.79 19.83
C LEU A 237 -11.52 6.01 20.74
N THR A 238 -11.87 7.16 20.18
CA THR A 238 -12.10 8.39 20.94
C THR A 238 -13.53 8.88 20.73
N SER A 239 -14.22 9.13 21.82
CA SER A 239 -15.51 9.82 21.85
C SER A 239 -15.31 11.18 22.51
N MET A 240 -15.62 12.27 21.83
CA MET A 240 -15.41 13.64 22.30
C MET A 240 -16.75 14.28 22.67
N LYS A 241 -16.93 14.64 23.94
CA LYS A 241 -18.14 15.36 24.41
C LYS A 241 -17.98 16.87 24.25
N VAL A 242 -16.80 17.39 24.56
CA VAL A 242 -16.40 18.78 24.33
C VAL A 242 -14.96 18.80 23.83
N LYS A 243 -14.55 19.90 23.18
CA LYS A 243 -13.18 20.01 22.66
C LYS A 243 -12.16 19.79 23.79
N GLY A 244 -11.22 18.86 23.57
CA GLY A 244 -10.16 18.51 24.54
C GLY A 244 -10.58 17.63 25.73
N LYS A 245 -11.88 17.38 25.97
CA LYS A 245 -12.34 16.43 27.00
C LYS A 245 -13.22 15.34 26.38
N GLY A 246 -12.66 14.15 26.30
CA GLY A 246 -13.30 12.97 25.74
C GLY A 246 -12.97 11.71 26.51
N PHE A 247 -13.55 10.60 26.05
CA PHE A 247 -13.25 9.25 26.49
C PHE A 247 -12.42 8.57 25.41
N GLN A 248 -11.34 7.91 25.81
CA GLN A 248 -10.48 7.13 24.92
C GLN A 248 -10.45 5.68 25.38
N HIS A 249 -10.54 4.77 24.41
CA HIS A 249 -10.45 3.34 24.62
C HIS A 249 -9.45 2.74 23.64
N CYS A 250 -8.39 2.16 24.18
CA CYS A 250 -7.45 1.36 23.39
C CYS A 250 -8.04 -0.04 23.22
N VAL A 251 -8.30 -0.43 21.96
CA VAL A 251 -8.76 -1.77 21.63
C VAL A 251 -7.68 -2.77 22.02
N LYS A 252 -8.05 -3.77 22.82
CA LYS A 252 -7.17 -4.83 23.31
C LYS A 252 -6.83 -5.86 22.22
N TYR A 253 -6.40 -5.39 21.06
CA TYR A 253 -6.00 -6.21 19.91
C TYR A 253 -4.84 -5.53 19.19
N GLU A 254 -3.77 -6.27 18.96
CA GLU A 254 -2.62 -5.80 18.20
C GLU A 254 -2.77 -6.17 16.72
N PHE A 255 -2.88 -5.15 15.86
CA PHE A 255 -3.03 -5.34 14.43
C PHE A 255 -1.65 -5.46 13.76
N GLN A 256 -1.46 -6.55 13.02
CA GLN A 256 -0.25 -6.74 12.25
C GLN A 256 -0.31 -5.90 10.96
N PRO A 257 0.75 -5.14 10.65
CA PRO A 257 0.87 -4.48 9.36
C PRO A 257 0.73 -5.48 8.20
N ARG A 258 0.25 -4.96 7.07
CA ARG A 258 0.12 -5.66 5.78
C ARG A 258 -0.81 -6.87 5.78
N LYS A 259 -1.64 -7.00 6.80
CA LYS A 259 -2.69 -8.02 6.90
C LYS A 259 -4.08 -7.38 6.83
N TRP A 260 -5.00 -8.06 6.15
CA TRP A 260 -6.39 -7.64 6.08
C TRP A 260 -7.16 -8.09 7.33
N TYR A 261 -8.00 -7.19 7.83
CA TYR A 261 -8.88 -7.42 8.97
C TYR A 261 -10.29 -6.93 8.67
N MET A 262 -11.29 -7.73 9.03
CA MET A 262 -12.68 -7.27 9.10
C MET A 262 -12.91 -6.66 10.48
N LEU A 263 -13.33 -5.40 10.51
CA LEU A 263 -13.57 -4.65 11.73
C LEU A 263 -15.04 -4.27 11.85
N ALA A 264 -15.59 -4.40 13.05
CA ALA A 264 -16.86 -3.75 13.41
C ALA A 264 -16.72 -3.06 14.76
N ILE A 265 -16.96 -1.76 14.80
CA ILE A 265 -17.01 -0.97 16.03
C ILE A 265 -18.46 -0.58 16.25
N VAL A 266 -19.04 -1.08 17.33
CA VAL A 266 -20.45 -0.93 17.69
C VAL A 266 -20.54 0.02 18.88
N TYR A 267 -21.15 1.18 18.68
CA TYR A 267 -21.51 2.13 19.72
C TYR A 267 -22.96 1.86 20.13
N ILE A 268 -23.18 1.46 21.37
CA ILE A 268 -24.50 1.10 21.90
C ILE A 268 -24.93 2.19 22.87
N TYR A 269 -26.06 2.82 22.59
CA TYR A 269 -26.68 3.75 23.51
C TYR A 269 -27.57 2.98 24.50
N ASN A 270 -27.39 3.25 25.78
CA ASN A 270 -28.27 2.77 26.83
C ASN A 270 -28.84 3.98 27.59
N ARG A 271 -30.17 4.08 27.69
CA ARG A 271 -30.85 5.21 28.34
C ARG A 271 -30.73 5.21 29.86
N TRP A 272 -30.81 4.01 30.46
CA TRP A 272 -30.90 3.82 31.91
C TRP A 272 -29.60 3.32 32.53
N THR A 273 -28.66 2.86 31.71
CA THR A 273 -27.36 2.34 32.13
C THR A 273 -26.26 3.01 31.32
N LYS A 274 -25.00 2.63 31.58
CA LYS A 274 -23.87 3.15 30.81
C LYS A 274 -23.96 2.70 29.35
N SER A 275 -23.62 3.59 28.44
CA SER A 275 -23.47 3.24 27.02
C SER A 275 -22.25 2.36 26.83
N GLU A 276 -22.21 1.57 25.75
CA GLU A 276 -21.15 0.59 25.53
C GLU A 276 -20.46 0.83 24.18
N ILE A 277 -19.19 0.42 24.10
CA ILE A 277 -18.46 0.30 22.85
C ILE A 277 -17.95 -1.13 22.74
N LYS A 278 -18.26 -1.82 21.65
CA LYS A 278 -17.76 -3.16 21.34
C LYS A 278 -16.98 -3.13 20.05
N CYS A 279 -15.82 -3.78 20.03
CA CYS A 279 -14.95 -3.89 18.87
C CYS A 279 -14.79 -5.37 18.52
N PHE A 280 -15.21 -5.73 17.31
CA PHE A 280 -15.08 -7.06 16.75
C PHE A 280 -14.00 -7.07 15.67
N VAL A 281 -13.10 -8.05 15.72
CA VAL A 281 -12.04 -8.27 14.73
C VAL A 281 -12.24 -9.67 14.15
N ASN A 282 -12.38 -9.75 12.83
CA ASN A 282 -12.66 -11.00 12.10
C ASN A 282 -13.85 -11.77 12.68
N GLY A 283 -14.91 -11.05 13.06
CA GLY A 283 -16.13 -11.61 13.63
C GLY A 283 -16.06 -12.00 15.10
N GLN A 284 -14.90 -11.89 15.75
CA GLN A 284 -14.73 -12.20 17.18
C GLN A 284 -14.69 -10.92 18.02
N LEU A 285 -15.32 -10.94 19.19
CA LEU A 285 -15.26 -9.81 20.14
C LEU A 285 -13.83 -9.66 20.65
N ALA A 286 -13.15 -8.60 20.23
CA ALA A 286 -11.76 -8.33 20.58
C ALA A 286 -11.65 -7.40 21.79
N SER A 287 -12.58 -6.46 21.95
CA SER A 287 -12.56 -5.53 23.07
C SER A 287 -13.96 -4.97 23.34
N ASN A 288 -14.25 -4.68 24.60
CA ASN A 288 -15.45 -3.98 25.03
C ASN A 288 -15.11 -2.96 26.13
N THR A 289 -15.94 -1.92 26.25
CA THR A 289 -15.84 -0.93 27.32
C THR A 289 -17.17 -0.22 27.53
N GLU A 290 -17.30 0.44 28.67
CA GLU A 290 -18.48 1.23 29.05
C GLU A 290 -18.12 2.72 29.09
N MET A 291 -19.05 3.56 28.65
CA MET A 291 -18.96 5.01 28.72
C MET A 291 -20.13 5.53 29.55
N ALA A 292 -19.83 6.25 30.64
CA ALA A 292 -20.84 6.77 31.57
C ALA A 292 -21.73 7.88 31.00
N TRP A 293 -21.44 8.33 29.78
CA TRP A 293 -22.14 9.39 29.05
C TRP A 293 -22.13 9.05 27.56
N PHE A 294 -22.86 9.81 26.75
CA PHE A 294 -22.87 9.67 25.29
C PHE A 294 -22.54 11.00 24.63
N VAL A 295 -22.08 10.96 23.37
CA VAL A 295 -21.86 12.17 22.59
C VAL A 295 -23.20 12.66 22.07
N SER A 296 -23.57 13.89 22.43
CA SER A 296 -24.79 14.55 21.95
C SER A 296 -24.50 16.00 21.60
N THR A 297 -25.08 16.45 20.50
CA THR A 297 -24.98 17.83 20.02
C THR A 297 -26.10 18.09 19.00
N ASN A 298 -26.52 19.36 18.92
CA ASN A 298 -27.44 19.82 17.88
C ASN A 298 -26.70 20.32 16.63
N ASP A 299 -25.39 20.46 16.70
CA ASP A 299 -24.57 20.88 15.55
C ASP A 299 -24.47 19.74 14.51
N PRO A 300 -24.43 20.06 13.21
CA PRO A 300 -24.22 19.06 12.17
C PRO A 300 -22.81 18.45 12.26
N PHE A 301 -22.71 17.19 11.87
CA PHE A 301 -21.44 16.49 11.69
C PHE A 301 -20.89 16.78 10.29
N ASP A 302 -20.19 17.92 10.19
CA ASP A 302 -19.67 18.53 8.96
C ASP A 302 -18.17 18.25 8.72
N LYS A 303 -17.51 17.54 9.65
CA LYS A 303 -16.12 17.11 9.54
C LYS A 303 -16.04 15.58 9.58
N CYS A 304 -16.53 14.95 8.51
CA CYS A 304 -16.63 13.50 8.38
C CYS A 304 -15.70 12.94 7.29
N TYR A 305 -14.77 12.08 7.70
CA TYR A 305 -13.70 11.54 6.86
C TYR A 305 -13.49 10.05 7.16
N ILE A 306 -13.12 9.29 6.14
CA ILE A 306 -12.59 7.93 6.25
C ILE A 306 -11.17 7.95 5.67
N GLY A 307 -10.22 7.35 6.39
CA GLY A 307 -8.80 7.30 6.01
C GLY A 307 -7.97 8.52 6.41
N ALA A 308 -8.58 9.60 6.94
CA ALA A 308 -7.87 10.81 7.33
C ALA A 308 -8.65 11.67 8.35
N THR A 309 -8.10 12.84 8.67
CA THR A 309 -8.71 13.91 9.48
C THR A 309 -8.79 15.23 8.71
N PRO A 310 -9.70 16.15 9.10
CA PRO A 310 -9.76 17.50 8.53
C PRO A 310 -8.51 18.34 8.85
N GLU A 311 -7.93 18.12 10.04
CA GLU A 311 -6.71 18.77 10.50
C GLU A 311 -5.52 17.99 9.94
N LEU A 312 -4.70 18.66 9.13
CA LEU A 312 -3.33 18.23 8.88
C LEU A 312 -2.54 18.75 10.08
N ASP A 313 -1.83 17.88 10.82
CA ASP A 313 -0.77 18.41 11.68
C ASP A 313 0.22 19.11 10.74
N GLU A 314 0.30 20.44 10.83
CA GLU A 314 1.22 21.26 10.03
C GLU A 314 2.69 20.91 10.33
N GLU A 315 2.96 20.22 11.45
CA GLU A 315 4.27 19.65 11.81
C GLU A 315 4.66 18.38 11.01
N ARG A 316 3.84 17.93 10.05
CA ARG A 316 4.07 16.70 9.27
C ARG A 316 4.58 16.94 7.83
N ILE A 317 5.19 18.09 7.55
CA ILE A 317 5.94 18.36 6.31
C ILE A 317 7.43 18.11 6.56
#